data_AF-A0AAN6DY59-F1
#
_entry.id   AF-A0AAN6DY59-F1
#
_cell.length_a   1.000
_cell.length_b   1.000
_cell.length_c   1.000
_cell.angle_alpha   90.00
_cell.angle_beta   90.00
_cell.angle_gamma   90.00
#
_symmetry.space_group_name_H-M   'P 1'
#
loop_
_entity.id
_entity.type
_entity.pdbx_description
1 polymer ?
#
loop_
_entity_poly.entity_id
_entity_poly.type
_entity_poly.pdbx_seq_one_letter_code
_entity_poly.pdbx_strand_id
1 'polypeptide(L)' 'MDRGCYNCGDSSHQARDCPKKGNPTCYNCGAEGHVSRECTAAPKPKSCYKCQFDFENIWLKTH' A
#
# COMPACT_ATOMS: atom_id res chain seq x y z
N MET A 1 0.87 -9.97 -15.97
CA MET A 1 0.43 -10.92 -14.94
C MET A 1 -0.60 -10.21 -14.08
N ASP A 2 -1.81 -10.75 -13.93
CA ASP A 2 -2.79 -10.24 -12.97
C ASP A 2 -2.21 -10.45 -11.56
N ARG A 3 -2.11 -9.38 -10.77
CA ARG A 3 -1.62 -9.50 -9.39
C ARG A 3 -2.72 -10.20 -8.60
N GLY A 4 -2.47 -11.46 -8.27
CA GLY A 4 -3.30 -12.23 -7.35
C GLY A 4 -3.53 -11.52 -6.02
N CYS A 5 -4.48 -12.04 -5.26
CA CYS A 5 -4.92 -11.51 -3.99
C CYS A 5 -3.76 -11.39 -2.98
N TYR A 6 -3.33 -10.16 -2.70
CA TYR A 6 -2.31 -9.91 -1.67
C TYR A 6 -2.81 -10.13 -0.23
N ASN A 7 -4.13 -10.31 -0.03
CA ASN A 7 -4.70 -10.60 1.29
C ASN A 7 -4.61 -12.09 1.66
N CYS A 8 -4.62 -13.00 0.68
CA CYS A 8 -4.64 -14.45 0.95
C CYS A 8 -3.67 -15.29 0.11
N GLY A 9 -2.96 -14.68 -0.84
CA GLY A 9 -1.99 -15.35 -1.72
C GLY A 9 -2.60 -16.08 -2.92
N ASP A 10 -3.92 -16.14 -3.02
CA ASP A 10 -4.62 -16.80 -4.12
C ASP A 10 -4.60 -15.97 -5.41
N SER A 11 -4.42 -16.62 -6.57
CA SER A 11 -4.33 -15.95 -7.87
C SER A 11 -5.65 -15.88 -8.65
N SER A 12 -6.71 -16.54 -8.17
CA SER A 12 -8.01 -16.58 -8.84
C SER A 12 -8.80 -15.27 -8.72
N HIS A 13 -8.43 -14.41 -7.78
CA HIS A 13 -9.16 -13.17 -7.50
C HIS A 13 -8.21 -12.05 -7.05
N GLN A 14 -8.68 -10.81 -7.16
CA GLN A 14 -7.97 -9.66 -6.60
C GLN A 14 -8.33 -9.49 -5.14
N ALA A 15 -7.48 -8.80 -4.38
CA ALA A 15 -7.70 -8.56 -2.96
C ALA A 15 -9.04 -7.86 -2.62
N ARG A 16 -9.62 -7.12 -3.58
CA ARG A 16 -10.93 -6.49 -3.46
C ARG A 16 -12.08 -7.50 -3.42
N ASP A 17 -11.91 -8.66 -4.05
CA ASP A 17 -12.90 -9.74 -4.19
C ASP A 17 -12.59 -10.91 -3.24
N CYS A 18 -11.66 -10.72 -2.29
CA CYS A 18 -11.22 -11.78 -1.41
C CYS A 18 -12.33 -12.21 -0.45
N PRO A 19 -12.80 -13.47 -0.52
CA PRO A 19 -13.84 -13.97 0.38
C PRO A 19 -13.33 -14.11 1.82
N LYS A 20 -12.00 -14.15 2.01
CA LYS A 20 -11.33 -14.14 3.31
C LYS A 20 -10.89 -12.74 3.74
N LYS A 21 -11.58 -11.68 3.28
CA LYS A 21 -11.28 -10.31 3.70
C LYS A 21 -11.38 -10.23 5.24
N GLY A 22 -10.22 -10.27 5.91
CA GLY A 22 -10.10 -9.94 7.32
C GLY A 22 -10.30 -8.45 7.58
N ASN A 23 -9.97 -8.00 8.78
CA ASN A 23 -9.94 -6.56 9.06
C ASN A 23 -8.95 -5.87 8.10
N PRO A 24 -9.36 -4.77 7.44
CA PRO A 24 -8.46 -4.04 6.57
C PRO A 24 -7.30 -3.47 7.41
N THR A 25 -6.08 -3.64 6.93
CA THR A 25 -4.91 -2.95 7.47
C THR A 25 -4.71 -1.63 6.74
N CYS A 26 -4.54 -0.57 7.50
CA CYS A 26 -4.28 0.75 6.98
C CYS A 26 -2.85 0.85 6.44
N TYR A 27 -2.66 1.08 5.14
CA TYR A 27 -1.32 1.29 4.57
C TYR A 27 -0.68 2.62 4.98
N ASN A 28 -1.43 3.51 5.63
CA ASN A 28 -0.90 4.75 6.19
C ASN A 28 -0.31 4.54 7.58
N CYS A 29 -1.09 4.06 8.55
CA CYS A 29 -0.65 3.94 9.94
C CYS A 29 -0.31 2.51 10.40
N GLY A 30 -0.64 1.49 9.60
CA GLY A 30 -0.45 0.07 9.93
C GLY A 30 -1.51 -0.52 10.86
N ALA A 31 -2.44 0.27 11.39
CA ALA A 31 -3.50 -0.22 12.25
C ALA A 31 -4.58 -0.98 11.46
N GLU A 32 -5.23 -1.94 12.11
CA GLU A 32 -6.35 -2.69 11.56
C GLU A 32 -7.70 -1.98 11.76
N GLY A 33 -8.72 -2.43 11.03
CA GLY A 33 -10.11 -1.95 11.15
C GLY A 33 -10.48 -0.79 10.23
N HIS A 34 -9.52 -0.22 9.49
CA HIS A 34 -9.79 0.80 8.47
C HIS A 34 -8.75 0.76 7.34
N VAL A 35 -9.09 1.33 6.18
CA VAL A 35 -8.13 1.52 5.06
C VAL A 35 -7.51 2.92 5.09
N SER A 36 -6.42 3.16 4.36
CA SER A 36 -5.74 4.47 4.33
C SER A 36 -6.63 5.66 3.98
N ARG A 37 -7.73 5.45 3.25
CA ARG A 37 -8.69 6.50 2.87
C ARG A 37 -9.56 6.97 4.05
N GLU A 38 -9.65 6.16 5.10
CA GLU A 38 -10.41 6.40 6.33
C GLU A 38 -9.48 6.75 7.51
N CYS A 39 -8.16 6.76 7.27
CA CYS A 39 -7.18 7.04 8.31
C CYS A 39 -7.17 8.51 8.68
N THR A 40 -7.23 8.80 9.98
CA THR A 40 -7.17 10.17 10.54
C THR A 40 -5.74 10.64 10.85
N ALA A 41 -4.76 9.73 10.80
CA ALA A 41 -3.35 10.08 10.99
C ALA A 41 -2.80 10.83 9.77
N ALA A 42 -1.74 11.61 9.98
CA ALA A 42 -1.06 12.31 8.90
C ALA A 42 -0.62 11.33 7.79
N PRO A 43 -0.77 11.69 6.50
CA PRO A 43 -0.38 10.85 5.39
C PRO A 43 1.14 10.66 5.36
N LYS A 44 1.61 9.41 5.29
CA LYS A 44 3.03 9.11 5.07
C LYS A 44 3.43 9.54 3.65
N PRO A 45 4.67 10.00 3.44
CA PRO A 45 5.17 10.32 2.11
C PRO A 45 5.04 9.08 1.23
N LYS A 46 4.32 9.24 0.12
CA LYS A 46 4.11 8.16 -0.85
C LYS A 46 5.29 8.18 -1.81
N SER A 47 6.26 7.29 -1.63
CA SER A 47 7.22 7.00 -2.69
C SER A 47 6.52 6.21 -3.79
N CYS A 48 6.85 6.49 -5.05
CA CYS A 48 6.27 5.75 -6.16
C CYS A 48 6.74 4.30 -6.08
N TYR A 49 5.82 3.35 -5.83
CA TYR A 49 6.17 1.93 -5.73
C TYR A 49 6.85 1.36 -6.99
N LYS A 50 6.68 2.01 -8.15
CA LYS A 50 7.32 1.65 -9.43
C LYS A 50 8.68 2.32 -9.64
N CYS A 51 8.85 3.51 -9.07
CA CYS A 51 10.04 4.32 -9.19
C CYS A 51 10.38 4.70 -7.75
N GLN A 52 11.15 3.87 -7.03
CA GLN A 52 11.46 3.98 -5.60
C GLN A 52 12.25 5.26 -5.21
N PHE A 53 12.13 6.33 -5.99
CA PHE A 53 12.82 7.60 -5.83
C PHE A 53 11.96 8.50 -4.94
N ASP A 54 12.36 8.61 -3.67
CA ASP A 54 11.94 9.68 -2.78
C ASP A 54 12.44 11.03 -3.33
N PHE A 55 11.51 11.97 -3.56
CA PHE A 55 11.80 13.32 -4.06
C PHE A 55 12.72 14.14 -3.12
N GLU A 56 12.95 13.68 -1.89
CA GLU A 56 13.87 14.28 -0.91
C GLU A 56 15.37 14.05 -1.22
N ASN A 57 15.71 13.17 -2.17
CA ASN A 57 17.12 12.84 -2.48
C ASN A 57 17.59 13.25 -3.89
N ILE A 58 16.85 14.13 -4.57
CA ILE A 58 17.29 14.66 -5.88
C ILE A 58 18.56 15.53 -5.74
N TRP A 59 18.78 16.20 -4.61
CA TRP A 59 19.93 17.10 -4.44
C TRP A 59 21.27 16.39 -4.19
N LEU A 60 21.28 15.16 -3.66
CA LEU A 60 22.51 14.44 -3.27
C LEU A 60 23.04 13.46 -4.33
N LYS A 61 22.31 13.21 -5.42
CA LYS A 61 22.73 12.27 -6.48
C LYS A 61 23.23 12.96 -7.76
N THR A 62 23.38 14.29 -7.74
CA THR A 62 23.86 15.09 -8.89
C THR A 62 25.20 15.79 -8.63
N HIS A 63 25.90 15.44 -7.54
CA HIS A 63 27.32 15.76 -7.35
C HIS A 63 28.09 14.54 -6.85
#